data_AF-A0A5P2W9G5-F1
#
_entry.id   AF-A0A5P2W9G5-F1
#
_cell.length_a   1.000
_cell.length_b   1.000
_cell.length_c   1.000
_cell.angle_alpha   90.00
_cell.angle_beta   90.00
_cell.angle_gamma   90.00
#
_symmetry.space_group_name_H-M   'P 1'
#
loop_
_entity.id
_entity.type
_entity.pdbx_description
1 polymer ?
#
loop_
_entity_poly.entity_id
_entity_poly.type
_entity_poly.pdbx_seq_one_letter_code
_entity_poly.pdbx_strand_id
1 'polypeptide(L)'
;MRVAQQRASTRHGYIFTRDTTVIIDDSLEDVRTGREGGAHVIGVASGTTSAEQLAAAGACHVIPGLADTRNIIHLITQCAVSGADRSCS
;
A
#
# COMPACT_ATOMS: atom_id res chain seq x y z
N MET A 1 10.22 -5.05 4.07
CA MET A 1 8.95 -5.82 3.95
C MET A 1 9.04 -7.29 4.33
N ARG A 2 9.97 -8.07 3.78
CA ARG A 2 9.97 -9.54 3.93
C ARG A 2 9.93 -10.06 5.37
N VAL A 3 10.65 -9.43 6.31
CA VAL A 3 10.64 -9.80 7.74
C VAL A 3 9.32 -9.42 8.42
N ALA A 4 8.71 -8.29 8.06
CA ALA A 4 7.42 -7.86 8.59
C ALA A 4 6.29 -8.78 8.10
N GLN A 5 6.29 -9.13 6.81
CA GLN A 5 5.37 -10.12 6.23
C GLN A 5 5.52 -11.48 6.91
N GLN A 6 6.74 -11.99 7.08
CA GLN A 6 6.97 -13.26 7.78
C GLN A 6 6.42 -13.25 9.20
N ARG A 7 6.68 -12.19 9.97
CA ARG A 7 6.19 -12.07 11.36
C ARG A 7 4.67 -11.99 11.41
N ALA A 8 4.04 -11.25 10.49
CA ALA A 8 2.59 -11.17 10.40
C ALA A 8 1.99 -12.52 9.98
N SER A 9 2.57 -13.22 9.00
CA SER A 9 2.13 -14.55 8.56
C SER A 9 2.19 -15.56 9.70
N THR A 10 3.26 -15.57 10.48
CA THR A 10 3.40 -16.45 11.65
C THR A 10 2.39 -16.13 12.75
N ARG A 11 2.00 -14.86 12.90
CA ARG A 11 1.07 -14.41 13.95
C ARG A 11 -0.40 -14.59 13.59
N HIS A 12 -0.75 -14.55 12.30
CA HIS A 12 -2.13 -14.57 11.83
C HIS A 12 -2.51 -15.79 10.97
N GLY A 13 -1.55 -16.65 10.60
CA GLY A 13 -1.80 -17.87 9.83
C GLY A 13 -2.17 -17.64 8.35
N TYR A 14 -2.04 -16.41 7.85
CA TYR A 14 -2.31 -16.03 6.47
C TYR A 14 -1.02 -15.70 5.71
N ILE A 15 -0.94 -16.10 4.43
CA ILE A 15 0.16 -15.68 3.56
C ILE A 15 -0.14 -14.27 3.08
N PHE A 16 0.64 -13.29 3.55
CA PHE A 16 0.59 -11.93 3.04
C PHE A 16 1.24 -11.88 1.66
N THR A 17 0.42 -11.91 0.60
CA THR A 17 0.85 -11.69 -0.78
C THR A 17 0.70 -10.23 -1.17
N ARG A 18 1.11 -9.89 -2.39
CA ARG A 18 0.97 -8.54 -2.94
C ARG A 18 -0.46 -8.05 -2.98
N ASP A 19 -1.38 -8.95 -3.26
CA ASP A 19 -2.81 -8.65 -3.41
C ASP A 19 -3.50 -8.48 -2.04
N THR A 20 -2.87 -8.92 -0.94
CA THR A 20 -3.45 -8.87 0.41
C THR A 20 -2.73 -7.90 1.34
N THR A 21 -1.78 -7.12 0.84
CA THR A 21 -0.95 -6.22 1.68
C THR A 21 -1.00 -4.80 1.16
N VAL A 22 -1.50 -3.88 1.98
CA VAL A 22 -1.54 -2.43 1.71
C VAL A 22 -0.77 -1.68 2.80
N ILE A 23 0.20 -0.86 2.42
CA ILE A 23 0.88 0.12 3.30
C ILE A 23 0.17 1.46 3.16
N ILE A 24 0.06 2.21 4.26
CA ILE A 24 -0.44 3.58 4.27
C ILE A 24 0.59 4.43 5.00
N ASP A 25 1.29 5.32 4.29
CA ASP A 25 2.43 6.06 4.84
C ASP A 25 2.69 7.40 4.09
N ASP A 26 3.40 8.34 4.72
CA ASP A 26 3.77 9.66 4.17
C ASP A 26 5.23 9.73 3.68
N SER A 27 5.99 8.64 3.81
CA SER A 27 7.39 8.53 3.42
C SER A 27 7.59 7.95 2.00
N LEU A 28 8.50 8.57 1.24
CA LEU A 28 8.93 8.03 -0.07
C LEU A 28 9.63 6.68 0.04
N GLU A 29 10.35 6.46 1.14
CA GLU A 29 11.07 5.21 1.37
C GLU A 29 10.09 4.05 1.54
N ASP A 30 8.97 4.28 2.23
CA ASP A 30 7.93 3.29 2.43
C ASP A 30 7.14 3.01 1.15
N VAL A 31 6.90 4.02 0.31
CA VAL A 31 6.33 3.81 -1.04
C VAL A 31 7.22 2.92 -1.89
N ARG A 32 8.53 3.18 -1.91
CA ARG A 32 9.50 2.40 -2.69
C ARG A 32 9.66 0.98 -2.14
N THR A 33 9.86 0.86 -0.84
CA THR A 33 10.05 -0.42 -0.14
C THR A 33 8.79 -1.29 -0.21
N GLY A 34 7.61 -0.67 -0.15
CA GLY A 34 6.34 -1.34 -0.36
C GLY A 34 6.22 -1.89 -1.77
N ARG A 35 6.51 -1.07 -2.78
CA ARG A 35 6.49 -1.48 -4.19
C ARG A 35 7.48 -2.62 -4.49
N GLU A 36 8.73 -2.50 -4.01
CA GLU A 36 9.78 -3.52 -4.19
C GLU A 36 9.48 -4.80 -3.41
N GLY A 37 8.91 -4.66 -2.21
CA GLY A 37 8.47 -5.75 -1.35
C GLY A 37 7.17 -6.40 -1.79
N GLY A 38 6.59 -5.95 -2.91
CA GLY A 38 5.36 -6.46 -3.47
C GLY A 38 4.17 -6.20 -2.57
N ALA A 39 3.94 -4.96 -2.14
CA ALA A 39 2.71 -4.50 -1.50
C ALA A 39 2.15 -3.30 -2.28
N HIS A 40 0.85 -3.05 -2.16
CA HIS A 40 0.27 -1.79 -2.61
C HIS A 40 0.52 -0.70 -1.56
N VAL A 41 0.69 0.55 -2.00
CA VAL A 41 0.93 1.67 -1.08
C VAL A 41 -0.08 2.79 -1.34
N ILE A 42 -0.73 3.29 -0.30
CA ILE A 42 -1.54 4.52 -0.31
C ILE A 42 -0.70 5.60 0.36
N GLY A 43 -0.33 6.64 -0.37
CA GLY A 43 0.44 7.76 0.15
C GLY A 43 -0.42 8.73 0.95
N VAL A 44 0.08 9.25 2.07
CA VAL A 44 -0.61 10.27 2.87
C VAL A 44 0.15 11.59 2.77
N ALA A 45 -0.44 12.58 2.10
CA ALA A 45 0.14 13.92 1.93
C ALA A 45 -0.14 14.85 3.12
N SER A 46 -0.20 14.30 4.34
CA SER A 46 -0.33 15.10 5.58
C SER A 46 1.02 15.42 6.23
N GLY A 47 2.11 14.84 5.72
CA GLY A 47 3.47 14.98 6.24
C GLY A 47 4.35 15.95 5.43
N THR A 48 5.65 15.67 5.37
CA THR A 48 6.66 16.49 4.67
C THR A 48 6.78 16.21 3.17
N THR A 49 6.30 15.06 2.71
CA THR A 49 6.36 14.64 1.31
C THR A 49 5.14 15.15 0.54
N SER A 50 5.34 15.78 -0.62
CA SER A 50 4.22 16.25 -1.42
C SER A 50 3.46 15.09 -2.06
N ALA A 51 2.18 15.31 -2.37
CA ALA A 51 1.34 14.33 -3.04
C ALA A 51 1.93 13.86 -4.39
N GLU A 52 2.56 14.78 -5.12
CA GLU A 52 3.21 14.51 -6.40
C GLU A 52 4.42 13.59 -6.23
N GLN A 53 5.22 13.80 -5.19
CA GLN A 53 6.37 12.95 -4.89
C GLN A 53 5.93 11.52 -4.53
N LEU A 54 4.87 11.36 -3.74
CA LEU A 54 4.30 10.06 -3.37
C LEU A 54 3.73 9.32 -4.60
N ALA A 55 3.02 10.03 -5.47
CA ALA A 55 2.50 9.46 -6.71
C ALA A 55 3.65 9.02 -7.65
N ALA A 56 4.68 9.86 -7.83
CA ALA A 56 5.84 9.54 -8.65
C ALA A 56 6.65 8.34 -8.12
N ALA A 57 6.67 8.12 -6.79
CA ALA A 57 7.29 6.94 -6.19
C ALA A 57 6.50 5.64 -6.46
N GLY A 58 5.24 5.75 -6.89
CA GLY A 58 4.40 4.61 -7.28
C GLY A 58 3.29 4.26 -6.28
N ALA A 59 2.83 5.23 -5.48
CA ALA A 59 1.63 5.05 -4.68
C ALA A 59 0.41 4.76 -5.58
N CYS A 60 -0.41 3.80 -5.18
CA CYS A 60 -1.66 3.40 -5.82
C CYS A 60 -2.70 4.53 -5.74
N HIS A 61 -2.81 5.16 -4.56
CA HIS A 61 -3.60 6.36 -4.31
C HIS A 61 -2.85 7.30 -3.38
N VAL A 62 -3.16 8.58 -3.43
CA VAL A 62 -2.64 9.57 -2.48
C VAL A 62 -3.80 10.32 -1.85
N ILE A 63 -3.81 10.42 -0.52
CA ILE A 63 -4.86 11.09 0.26
C ILE A 63 -4.26 12.21 1.12
N PRO A 64 -5.01 13.28 1.43
CA PRO A 64 -4.48 14.40 2.20
C PRO A 64 -4.35 14.12 3.70
N GLY A 65 -4.91 13.02 4.20
CA GLY A 65 -4.90 12.67 5.62
C GLY A 65 -5.85 11.51 5.95
N LEU A 66 -5.86 11.09 7.22
CA LEU A 66 -6.57 9.88 7.67
C LEU A 66 -7.96 10.15 8.29
N ALA A 67 -8.47 11.39 8.17
CA ALA A 67 -9.71 11.80 8.83
C ALA A 67 -10.97 11.11 8.29
N ASP A 68 -10.98 10.72 7.01
CA ASP A 68 -12.09 9.99 6.39
C ASP A 68 -11.81 8.49 6.33
N THR A 69 -12.14 7.79 7.42
CA THR A 69 -11.92 6.34 7.53
C THR A 69 -12.73 5.53 6.50
N ARG A 70 -13.89 6.03 6.05
CA ARG A 70 -14.69 5.32 5.03
C ARG A 70 -13.99 5.35 3.68
N ASN A 71 -13.46 6.52 3.31
CA ASN A 71 -12.67 6.66 2.10
C ASN A 71 -11.42 5.77 2.15
N ILE A 72 -10.72 5.70 3.28
CA ILE A 72 -9.54 4.83 3.44
C ILE A 72 -9.89 3.36 3.20
N ILE A 73 -10.96 2.85 3.82
CA ILE A 73 -11.40 1.46 3.63
C ILE A 73 -11.74 1.20 2.16
N HIS A 74 -12.43 2.14 1.50
CA HIS A 74 -12.73 2.03 0.08
C HIS A 74 -11.46 1.92 -0.77
N LEU A 75 -10.47 2.79 -0.55
CA LEU A 75 -9.20 2.77 -1.28
C LEU A 75 -8.37 1.50 -1.05
N ILE A 76 -8.39 0.96 0.18
CA ILE A 76 -7.74 -0.33 0.48
C ILE A 76 -8.35 -1.44 -0.39
N THR A 77 -9.68 -1.49 -0.51
CA THR A 77 -10.35 -2.49 -1.33
C THR A 77 -10.05 -2.33 -2.83
N GLN A 78 -9.87 -1.11 -3.34
CA GLN A 78 -9.54 -0.89 -4.75
C GLN A 78 -8.11 -1.31 -5.12
N CYS A 79 -7.14 -1.06 -4.23
CA CYS A 79 -5.76 -1.46 -4.48
C CYS A 79 -5.56 -2.99 -4.37
N ALA A 80 -6.23 -3.66 -3.43
CA ALA A 80 -6.11 -5.11 -3.23
C ALA A 80 -6.68 -5.95 -4.38
N VAL A 81 -7.66 -5.44 -5.14
CA VAL A 81 -8.36 -6.20 -6.20
C VAL A 81 -7.66 -6.05 -7.56
N SER A 82 -6.87 -4.98 -7.76
CA SER A 82 -6.25 -4.64 -9.05
C SER A 82 -5.02 -5.49 -9.43
N GLY A 83 -4.66 -6.49 -8.61
CA GLY A 83 -3.61 -7.47 -8.89
C GLY A 83 -4.10 -8.79 -9.51
N ALA A 84 -5.40 -9.07 -9.47
CA ALA A 84 -5.97 -10.37 -9.88
C ALA A 84 -6.22 -10.53 -11.40
N ASP A 85 -6.01 -9.48 -12.21
CA ASP A 85 -6.35 -9.49 -13.65
C ASP A 85 -5.13 -9.20 -14.56
N ARG A 86 -4.05 -9.99 -14.42
CA ARG A 86 -2.91 -9.96 -15.35
C ARG A 86 -2.39 -11.35 -15.74
N SER A 87 -3.29 -12.33 -15.86
CA SER A 87 -2.97 -13.62 -16.48
C SER A 87 -4.12 -14.09 -17.39
N CYS A 88 -4.31 -13.38 -18.50
CA CYS A 88 -4.87 -13.96 -19.71
C CYS A 88 -4.31 -13.20 -20.91
N SER A 89 -3.16 -13.66 -21.43
CA SER A 89 -2.67 -13.51 -22.81
C SER A 89 -1.39 -14.32 -22.96
#